data_AF-A0A966J9Q3-F1
#
_entry.id   AF-A0A966J9Q3-F1
#
_cell.length_a   1.000
_cell.length_b   1.000
_cell.length_c   1.000
_cell.angle_alpha   90.00
_cell.angle_beta   90.00
_cell.angle_gamma   90.00
#
_symmetry.space_group_name_H-M   'P 1'
#
loop_
_entity.id
_entity.type
_entity.pdbx_description
1 polymer ?
#
loop_
_entity_poly.entity_id
_entity_poly.type
_entity_poly.pdbx_seq_one_letter_code
_entity_poly.pdbx_strand_id
1 'polypeptide(L)'
;ESSEKAARFVRTCDAFNIPLVVFVDVPGFLPGVNQEHDGIIRHGAKLLYAFCEATVPRIQVITRKAYGGAYVVMNSKSVGADLAFAWPSAELAVMGPQGAVEIVYRRELQQAADPAERRAELVAEYTERYANPYAAAERGFVDDVIEPSQTRRKVIAGLRALRSKREELPKRKHGNVPL
;
A
#
# COMPACT_ATOMS: atom_id res chain seq x y z
N GLU A 1 1.53 16.48 5.61
CA GLU A 1 1.38 16.17 7.06
C GLU A 1 1.43 14.67 7.37
N SER A 2 0.42 13.86 6.97
CA SER A 2 0.34 12.44 7.36
C SER A 2 1.60 11.61 7.05
N SER A 3 2.21 11.84 5.88
CA SER A 3 3.45 11.17 5.49
C SER A 3 4.60 11.45 6.46
N GLU A 4 4.73 12.69 6.95
CA GLU A 4 5.82 13.07 7.84
C GLU A 4 5.62 12.52 9.25
N LYS A 5 4.38 12.57 9.74
CA LYS A 5 3.99 11.97 11.02
C LYS A 5 4.34 10.48 11.03
N ALA A 6 3.88 9.75 10.02
CA ALA A 6 4.12 8.32 9.90
C ALA A 6 5.61 8.02 9.72
N ALA A 7 6.34 8.78 8.88
CA ALA A 7 7.77 8.58 8.65
C ALA A 7 8.58 8.70 9.97
N ARG A 8 8.29 9.73 10.78
CA ARG A 8 8.96 9.92 12.07
C ARG A 8 8.63 8.79 13.05
N PHE A 9 7.38 8.33 13.08
CA PHE A 9 6.96 7.21 13.92
C PHE A 9 7.68 5.92 13.52
N VAL A 10 7.69 5.57 12.23
CA VAL A 10 8.37 4.38 11.69
C VAL A 10 9.85 4.37 12.06
N ARG A 11 10.57 5.48 11.82
CA ARG A 11 12.00 5.57 12.17
C ARG A 11 12.25 5.49 13.68
N THR A 12 11.33 6.00 14.49
CA THR A 12 11.41 5.88 15.95
C THR A 12 11.27 4.42 16.37
N CYS A 13 10.27 3.71 15.84
CA CYS A 13 10.10 2.28 16.11
C CYS A 13 11.32 1.47 15.67
N ASP A 14 11.82 1.70 14.46
CA ASP A 14 12.99 1.00 13.93
C ASP A 14 14.24 1.23 14.79
N ALA A 15 14.54 2.48 15.15
CA ALA A 15 15.69 2.84 15.97
C ALA A 15 15.68 2.17 17.37
N PHE A 16 14.49 1.83 17.89
CA PHE A 16 14.31 1.21 19.19
C PHE A 16 13.85 -0.26 19.12
N ASN A 17 14.02 -0.90 17.95
CA ASN A 17 13.72 -2.33 17.75
C ASN A 17 12.25 -2.71 18.01
N ILE A 18 11.32 -1.79 17.75
CA ILE A 18 9.88 -2.01 17.94
C ILE A 18 9.29 -2.48 16.60
N PRO A 19 8.67 -3.68 16.54
CA PRO A 19 8.00 -4.16 15.34
C PRO A 19 6.86 -3.25 14.87
N LEU A 20 6.63 -3.22 13.55
CA LEU A 20 5.59 -2.41 12.92
C LEU A 20 4.47 -3.30 12.36
N VAL A 21 3.24 -2.97 12.70
CA VAL A 21 2.03 -3.55 12.09
C VAL A 21 1.27 -2.41 11.41
N VAL A 22 1.10 -2.50 10.09
CA VAL A 22 0.57 -1.42 9.26
C VAL A 22 -0.76 -1.86 8.65
N PHE A 23 -1.83 -1.15 9.00
CA PHE A 23 -3.16 -1.35 8.43
C PHE A 23 -3.37 -0.42 7.24
N VAL A 24 -3.88 -0.95 6.13
CA VAL A 24 -3.98 -0.22 4.85
C VAL A 24 -5.43 -0.14 4.38
N ASP A 25 -5.94 1.09 4.35
CA ASP A 25 -7.14 1.50 3.62
C ASP A 25 -6.90 2.91 3.06
N VAL A 26 -6.21 3.00 1.93
CA VAL A 26 -5.80 4.25 1.29
C VAL A 26 -6.15 4.26 -0.20
N PRO A 27 -6.97 5.22 -0.67
CA PRO A 27 -7.32 5.35 -2.09
C PRO A 27 -6.26 6.09 -2.92
N GLY A 28 -5.27 6.69 -2.29
CA GLY A 28 -4.27 7.53 -2.95
C GLY A 28 -3.80 8.67 -2.07
N PHE A 29 -3.01 9.57 -2.65
CA PHE A 29 -2.68 10.86 -2.03
C PHE A 29 -3.82 11.86 -2.24
N LEU A 30 -3.92 12.86 -1.35
CA LEU A 30 -4.90 13.94 -1.49
C LEU A 30 -4.54 14.78 -2.73
N PRO A 31 -5.44 14.92 -3.72
CA PRO A 31 -5.21 15.81 -4.85
C PRO A 31 -5.33 17.27 -4.43
N GLY A 32 -4.51 18.16 -5.01
CA GLY A 32 -4.69 19.60 -4.87
C GLY A 32 -3.43 20.40 -5.18
N VAL A 33 -3.59 21.59 -5.77
CA VAL A 33 -2.48 22.49 -6.13
C VAL A 33 -1.62 22.83 -4.92
N ASN A 34 -2.25 23.08 -3.77
CA ASN A 34 -1.53 23.36 -2.53
C ASN A 34 -0.66 22.17 -2.10
N GLN A 35 -1.13 20.92 -2.26
CA GLN A 35 -0.32 19.74 -1.92
C GLN A 35 0.95 19.68 -2.77
N GLU A 36 0.84 19.97 -4.06
CA GLU A 36 1.99 20.00 -4.97
C GLU A 36 2.96 21.12 -4.59
N HIS A 37 2.46 22.35 -4.40
CA HIS A 37 3.29 23.50 -4.03
C HIS A 37 3.96 23.36 -2.65
N ASP A 38 3.27 22.74 -1.69
CA ASP A 38 3.81 22.47 -0.37
C ASP A 38 4.85 21.34 -0.38
N GLY A 39 4.96 20.60 -1.49
CA GLY A 39 5.98 19.59 -1.72
C GLY A 39 5.54 18.18 -1.30
N ILE A 40 4.32 17.76 -1.66
CA ILE A 40 3.81 16.41 -1.40
C ILE A 40 4.79 15.31 -1.86
N ILE A 41 5.55 15.54 -2.93
CA ILE A 41 6.57 14.60 -3.44
C ILE A 41 7.63 14.30 -2.37
N ARG A 42 8.30 15.33 -1.83
CA ARG A 42 9.32 15.16 -0.79
C ARG A 42 8.71 14.62 0.51
N HIS A 43 7.51 15.07 0.87
CA HIS A 43 6.83 14.60 2.08
C HIS A 43 6.41 13.14 1.99
N GLY A 44 5.85 12.70 0.87
CA GLY A 44 5.48 11.31 0.60
C GLY A 44 6.71 10.39 0.57
N ALA A 45 7.80 10.86 -0.05
CA ALA A 45 9.04 10.11 -0.13
C ALA A 45 9.68 9.85 1.25
N LYS A 46 9.43 10.69 2.28
CA LYS A 46 9.88 10.42 3.66
C LYS A 46 9.32 9.12 4.22
N LEU A 47 8.03 8.84 3.99
CA LEU A 47 7.40 7.61 4.49
C LEU A 47 7.91 6.38 3.75
N LEU A 48 8.06 6.48 2.43
CA LEU A 48 8.69 5.44 1.62
C LEU A 48 10.11 5.15 2.12
N TYR A 49 10.93 6.19 2.30
CA TYR A 49 12.29 6.06 2.81
C TYR A 49 12.31 5.41 4.19
N ALA A 50 11.42 5.82 5.10
CA ALA A 50 11.34 5.29 6.45
C ALA A 50 11.05 3.78 6.47
N PHE A 51 10.15 3.29 5.62
CA PHE A 51 9.92 1.85 5.48
C PHE A 51 11.09 1.13 4.81
N CYS A 52 11.66 1.67 3.73
CA CYS A 52 12.80 1.04 3.06
C CYS A 52 14.07 0.94 3.93
N GLU A 53 14.26 1.86 4.87
CA GLU A 53 15.38 1.82 5.82
C GLU A 53 15.10 0.91 7.02
N ALA A 54 13.84 0.58 7.32
CA ALA A 54 13.50 -0.16 8.52
C ALA A 54 13.84 -1.65 8.42
N THR A 55 14.56 -2.14 9.43
CA THR A 55 15.06 -3.53 9.57
C THR A 55 14.33 -4.32 10.64
N VAL A 56 13.51 -3.66 11.47
CA VAL A 56 12.59 -4.36 12.40
C VAL A 56 11.60 -5.26 11.66
N PRO A 57 10.94 -6.21 12.35
CA PRO A 57 9.82 -6.95 11.78
C PRO A 57 8.68 -6.02 11.35
N ARG A 58 8.21 -6.18 10.11
CA ARG A 58 7.16 -5.37 9.48
C ARG A 58 6.07 -6.26 8.89
N ILE A 59 4.84 -6.09 9.38
CA ILE A 59 3.67 -6.82 8.88
C ILE A 59 2.65 -5.82 8.32
N GLN A 60 2.21 -6.02 7.09
CA GLN A 60 1.14 -5.28 6.43
C GLN A 60 -0.18 -6.05 6.53
N VAL A 61 -1.28 -5.35 6.81
CA VAL A 61 -2.66 -5.88 6.75
C VAL A 61 -3.50 -4.93 5.91
N ILE A 62 -3.87 -5.35 4.72
CA ILE A 62 -4.71 -4.57 3.80
C ILE A 62 -6.17 -4.88 4.11
N THR A 63 -6.89 -3.88 4.64
CA THR A 63 -8.27 -4.06 5.10
C THR A 63 -9.27 -3.73 4.00
N ARG A 64 -8.94 -2.76 3.14
CA ARG A 64 -9.79 -2.36 2.02
C ARG A 64 -8.95 -1.74 0.89
N LYS A 65 -8.98 -0.42 0.67
CA LYS A 65 -8.36 0.19 -0.52
C LYS A 65 -6.84 0.23 -0.41
N ALA A 66 -6.17 -0.08 -1.51
CA ALA A 66 -4.72 0.00 -1.62
C ALA A 66 -4.34 0.33 -3.06
N TYR A 67 -4.39 1.61 -3.41
CA TYR A 67 -4.18 2.05 -4.79
C TYR A 67 -2.84 2.74 -5.03
N GLY A 68 -2.23 2.39 -6.16
CA GLY A 68 -1.09 3.08 -6.75
C GLY A 68 0.08 3.32 -5.80
N GLY A 69 0.67 4.51 -5.88
CA GLY A 69 1.82 4.88 -5.05
C GLY A 69 1.52 4.84 -3.55
N ALA A 70 0.27 5.09 -3.13
CA ALA A 70 -0.09 5.05 -1.73
C ALA A 70 -0.01 3.63 -1.15
N TYR A 71 -0.40 2.60 -1.92
CA TYR A 71 -0.17 1.19 -1.53
C TYR A 71 1.32 0.92 -1.31
N VAL A 72 2.17 1.35 -2.25
CA VAL A 72 3.62 1.11 -2.19
C VAL A 72 4.21 1.72 -0.92
N VAL A 73 3.86 2.98 -0.66
CA VAL A 73 4.33 3.77 0.49
C VAL A 73 3.83 3.20 1.83
N MET A 74 2.69 2.50 1.85
CA MET A 74 2.10 1.92 3.07
C MET A 74 2.65 0.54 3.41
N ASN A 75 3.99 0.38 3.40
CA ASN A 75 4.68 -0.86 3.76
C ASN A 75 4.31 -2.06 2.87
N SER A 76 4.34 -1.89 1.55
CA SER A 76 4.16 -2.99 0.60
C SER A 76 5.34 -3.99 0.63
N LYS A 77 5.13 -5.19 0.08
CA LYS A 77 6.21 -6.18 -0.06
C LYS A 77 7.39 -5.68 -0.90
N SER A 78 7.12 -4.86 -1.92
CA SER A 78 8.18 -4.30 -2.77
C SER A 78 9.11 -3.33 -2.03
N VAL A 79 8.72 -2.86 -0.84
CA VAL A 79 9.55 -2.01 0.04
C VAL A 79 10.04 -2.75 1.29
N GLY A 80 10.02 -4.09 1.25
CA GLY A 80 10.63 -4.95 2.27
C GLY A 80 9.73 -5.31 3.45
N ALA A 81 8.40 -5.23 3.32
CA ALA A 81 7.52 -5.82 4.32
C ALA A 81 7.75 -7.33 4.41
N ASP A 82 7.90 -7.86 5.62
CA ASP A 82 8.22 -9.28 5.84
C ASP A 82 7.02 -10.18 5.57
N LEU A 83 5.83 -9.72 5.97
CA LEU A 83 4.56 -10.40 5.73
C LEU A 83 3.50 -9.38 5.32
N ALA A 84 2.70 -9.73 4.32
CA ALA A 84 1.55 -8.97 3.88
C ALA A 84 0.31 -9.86 3.86
N PHE A 85 -0.73 -9.43 4.55
CA PHE A 85 -2.04 -10.09 4.56
C PHE A 85 -3.08 -9.17 3.94
N ALA A 86 -4.06 -9.73 3.26
CA ALA A 86 -5.21 -8.99 2.75
C ALA A 86 -6.51 -9.59 3.30
N TRP A 87 -7.49 -8.74 3.56
CA TRP A 87 -8.88 -9.20 3.78
C TRP A 87 -9.57 -9.47 2.45
N PRO A 88 -10.66 -10.27 2.42
CA PRO A 88 -11.46 -10.44 1.20
C PRO A 88 -12.01 -9.12 0.64
N SER A 89 -12.18 -8.11 1.49
CA SER A 89 -12.60 -6.75 1.12
C SER A 89 -11.48 -5.88 0.55
N ALA A 90 -10.25 -6.37 0.48
CA ALA A 90 -9.11 -5.59 0.01
C ALA A 90 -9.17 -5.38 -1.50
N GLU A 91 -8.97 -4.13 -1.92
CA GLU A 91 -8.95 -3.72 -3.32
C GLU A 91 -7.54 -3.21 -3.65
N LEU A 92 -6.76 -4.01 -4.38
CA LEU A 92 -5.42 -3.63 -4.83
C LEU A 92 -5.45 -3.28 -6.31
N ALA A 93 -5.06 -2.05 -6.65
CA ALA A 93 -5.07 -1.60 -8.05
C ALA A 93 -3.98 -0.56 -8.33
N VAL A 94 -3.60 -0.41 -9.59
CA VAL A 94 -2.62 0.60 -10.02
C VAL A 94 -3.15 2.02 -9.81
N MET A 95 -4.45 2.21 -9.99
CA MET A 95 -5.19 3.44 -9.69
C MET A 95 -6.64 3.08 -9.35
N GLY A 96 -7.44 4.05 -8.93
CA GLY A 96 -8.86 3.82 -8.66
C GLY A 96 -9.60 3.24 -9.89
N PRO A 97 -10.48 2.23 -9.73
CA PRO A 97 -11.16 1.56 -10.85
C PRO A 97 -11.88 2.51 -11.81
N GLN A 98 -12.52 3.56 -11.30
CA GLN A 98 -13.18 4.58 -12.11
C GLN A 98 -12.20 5.28 -13.07
N GLY A 99 -11.08 5.78 -12.53
CA GLY A 99 -10.06 6.45 -13.35
C GLY A 99 -9.38 5.51 -14.34
N ALA A 100 -9.18 4.24 -13.96
CA ALA A 100 -8.64 3.24 -14.88
C ALA A 100 -9.58 3.00 -16.07
N VAL A 101 -10.88 2.86 -15.82
CA VAL A 101 -11.89 2.64 -16.86
C VAL A 101 -12.00 3.84 -17.80
N GLU A 102 -11.97 5.05 -17.28
CA GLU A 102 -11.99 6.28 -18.09
C GLU A 102 -10.83 6.36 -19.09
N ILE A 103 -9.67 5.83 -18.71
CA ILE A 103 -8.48 5.85 -19.57
C ILE A 103 -8.49 4.68 -20.54
N VAL A 104 -8.70 3.45 -20.05
CA VAL A 104 -8.59 2.22 -20.85
C VAL A 104 -9.73 2.10 -21.86
N TYR A 105 -10.96 2.41 -21.44
CA TYR A 105 -12.16 2.27 -22.25
C TYR A 105 -12.65 3.60 -22.83
N ARG A 106 -11.78 4.62 -22.90
CA ARG A 106 -12.14 5.97 -23.35
C ARG A 106 -12.93 6.00 -24.66
N ARG A 107 -12.49 5.22 -25.66
CA ARG A 107 -13.13 5.16 -26.99
C ARG A 107 -14.50 4.48 -26.94
N GLU A 108 -14.61 3.40 -26.17
CA GLU A 108 -15.86 2.66 -26.01
C GLU A 108 -16.91 3.51 -25.29
N LEU A 109 -16.52 4.20 -24.22
CA LEU A 109 -17.40 5.13 -23.50
C LEU A 109 -17.87 6.29 -24.36
N GLN A 110 -17.05 6.77 -25.30
CA GLN A 110 -17.44 7.83 -26.24
C GLN A 110 -18.42 7.35 -27.33
N GLN A 111 -18.44 6.05 -27.62
CA GLN A 111 -19.30 5.44 -28.63
C GLN A 111 -20.56 4.80 -28.05
N ALA A 112 -20.64 4.69 -26.72
CA ALA A 112 -21.77 4.11 -26.02
C ALA A 112 -23.03 4.98 -26.13
N ALA A 113 -24.19 4.34 -26.29
CA ALA A 113 -25.48 5.02 -26.28
C ALA A 113 -25.81 5.63 -24.91
N ASP A 114 -25.46 4.93 -23.83
CA ASP A 114 -25.45 5.43 -22.46
C ASP A 114 -24.04 5.27 -21.85
N PRO A 115 -23.20 6.32 -21.89
CA PRO A 115 -21.87 6.30 -21.32
C PRO A 115 -21.83 6.11 -19.80
N ALA A 116 -22.89 6.49 -19.08
CA ALA A 116 -22.93 6.40 -17.62
C ALA A 116 -23.21 4.97 -17.17
N GLU A 117 -24.21 4.32 -17.78
CA GLU A 117 -24.51 2.90 -17.56
C GLU A 117 -23.31 2.04 -17.96
N ARG A 118 -22.77 2.25 -19.17
CA ARG A 118 -21.62 1.47 -19.65
C ARG A 118 -20.39 1.63 -18.78
N ARG A 119 -20.16 2.83 -18.25
CA ARG A 119 -19.07 3.08 -17.29
C ARG A 119 -19.27 2.29 -15.99
N ALA A 120 -20.48 2.26 -15.45
CA ALA A 120 -20.76 1.54 -14.20
C ALA A 120 -20.50 0.04 -14.38
N GLU A 121 -20.92 -0.55 -15.49
CA GLU A 121 -20.64 -1.95 -15.84
C GLU A 121 -19.13 -2.23 -15.93
N LEU A 122 -18.40 -1.42 -16.70
CA LEU A 122 -16.96 -1.58 -16.88
C LEU A 122 -16.19 -1.40 -15.57
N VAL A 123 -16.63 -0.52 -14.68
CA VAL A 123 -16.03 -0.35 -13.34
C VAL A 123 -16.26 -1.58 -12.48
N ALA A 124 -17.46 -2.16 -12.50
CA ALA A 124 -17.74 -3.39 -11.78
C ALA A 124 -16.87 -4.55 -12.31
N GLU A 125 -16.82 -4.74 -13.63
CA GLU A 125 -16.00 -5.77 -14.27
C GLU A 125 -14.51 -5.57 -13.96
N TYR A 126 -14.01 -4.34 -14.06
CA TYR A 126 -12.61 -4.02 -13.75
C TYR A 126 -12.29 -4.32 -12.28
N THR A 127 -13.20 -3.98 -11.38
CA THR A 127 -13.02 -4.19 -9.94
C THR A 127 -12.97 -5.68 -9.63
N GLU A 128 -13.93 -6.45 -10.15
CA GLU A 128 -13.98 -7.90 -9.95
C GLU A 128 -12.76 -8.60 -10.52
N ARG A 129 -12.32 -8.21 -11.72
CA ARG A 129 -11.23 -8.89 -12.42
C ARG A 129 -9.83 -8.49 -11.95
N TYR A 130 -9.62 -7.22 -11.63
CA TYR A 130 -8.29 -6.66 -11.39
C TYR A 130 -8.09 -6.07 -9.99
N ALA A 131 -9.14 -5.54 -9.36
CA ALA A 131 -9.04 -4.86 -8.07
C ALA A 131 -9.49 -5.75 -6.90
N ASN A 132 -9.09 -7.03 -6.92
CA ASN A 132 -9.36 -8.01 -5.88
C ASN A 132 -8.04 -8.50 -5.24
N PRO A 133 -8.07 -9.06 -4.02
CA PRO A 133 -6.84 -9.44 -3.32
C PRO A 133 -6.22 -10.74 -3.85
N TYR A 134 -7.01 -11.56 -4.54
CA TYR A 134 -6.57 -12.86 -5.05
C TYR A 134 -5.57 -12.70 -6.20
N ALA A 135 -5.78 -11.74 -7.10
CA ALA A 135 -4.82 -11.41 -8.16
C ALA A 135 -3.46 -10.96 -7.59
N ALA A 136 -3.45 -10.27 -6.45
CA ALA A 136 -2.22 -9.87 -5.77
C ALA A 136 -1.56 -11.05 -5.04
N ALA A 137 -2.35 -11.96 -4.47
CA ALA A 137 -1.87 -13.18 -3.83
C ALA A 137 -1.24 -14.16 -4.83
N GLU A 138 -1.86 -14.36 -6.01
CA GLU A 138 -1.31 -15.19 -7.10
C GLU A 138 0.07 -14.72 -7.56
N ARG A 139 0.33 -13.41 -7.48
CA ARG A 139 1.63 -12.80 -7.83
C ARG A 139 2.61 -12.74 -6.66
N GLY A 140 2.20 -13.18 -5.47
CA GLY A 140 3.03 -13.16 -4.25
C GLY A 140 3.25 -11.77 -3.65
N PHE A 141 2.47 -10.75 -4.07
CA PHE A 141 2.50 -9.41 -3.45
C PHE A 141 1.85 -9.39 -2.06
N VAL A 142 1.00 -10.38 -1.80
CA VAL A 142 0.38 -10.67 -0.50
C VAL A 142 0.65 -12.15 -0.21
N ASP A 143 0.96 -12.49 1.04
CA ASP A 143 1.27 -13.86 1.47
C ASP A 143 0.01 -14.71 1.64
N ASP A 144 -1.10 -14.11 2.07
CA ASP A 144 -2.35 -14.82 2.29
C ASP A 144 -3.56 -13.86 2.28
N VAL A 145 -4.71 -14.36 1.81
CA VAL A 145 -6.01 -13.69 1.96
C VAL A 145 -6.71 -14.30 3.16
N ILE A 146 -6.91 -13.51 4.22
CA ILE A 146 -7.35 -14.00 5.52
C ILE A 146 -8.69 -13.39 5.92
N GLU A 147 -9.51 -14.18 6.61
CA GLU A 147 -10.71 -13.68 7.26
C GLU A 147 -10.35 -12.57 8.28
N PRO A 148 -11.11 -11.45 8.36
CA PRO A 148 -10.81 -10.34 9.27
C PRO A 148 -10.61 -10.78 10.73
N SER A 149 -11.41 -11.74 11.19
CA SER A 149 -11.34 -12.32 12.54
C SER A 149 -10.02 -13.07 12.82
N GLN A 150 -9.29 -13.51 11.79
CA GLN A 150 -8.03 -14.22 11.93
C GLN A 150 -6.82 -13.29 12.03
N THR A 151 -6.99 -11.99 11.80
CA THR A 151 -5.90 -10.99 11.76
C THR A 151 -4.98 -11.09 12.99
N ARG A 152 -5.56 -11.10 14.20
CA ARG A 152 -4.78 -11.20 15.44
C ARG A 152 -3.92 -12.47 15.49
N ARG A 153 -4.48 -13.61 15.11
CA ARG A 153 -3.77 -14.90 15.11
C ARG A 153 -2.59 -14.88 14.14
N LYS A 154 -2.82 -14.38 12.92
CA LYS A 154 -1.80 -14.30 11.86
C LYS A 154 -0.67 -13.32 12.23
N VAL A 155 -1.00 -12.15 12.76
CA VAL A 155 -0.02 -11.16 13.23
C VAL A 155 0.84 -11.72 14.36
N ILE A 156 0.24 -12.36 15.37
CA ILE A 156 1.00 -12.98 16.48
C ILE A 156 1.95 -14.06 15.97
N ALA A 157 1.49 -14.93 15.06
CA ALA A 157 2.32 -15.97 14.47
C ALA A 157 3.48 -15.38 13.66
N GLY A 158 3.21 -14.36 12.84
CA GLY A 158 4.22 -13.65 12.07
C GLY A 158 5.28 -13.00 12.94
N LEU A 159 4.88 -12.26 13.98
CA LEU A 159 5.82 -11.62 14.91
C LEU A 159 6.67 -12.65 15.69
N ARG A 160 6.12 -13.82 16.03
CA ARG A 160 6.90 -14.91 16.63
C ARG A 160 7.97 -15.44 15.68
N ALA A 161 7.61 -15.66 14.41
CA ALA A 161 8.55 -16.13 13.39
C ALA A 161 9.65 -15.10 13.10
N LEU A 162 9.30 -13.81 13.09
CA LEU A 162 10.21 -12.71 12.78
C LEU A 162 11.03 -12.22 13.99
N ARG A 163 10.86 -12.80 15.19
CA ARG A 163 11.55 -12.36 16.41
C ARG A 163 13.08 -12.37 16.28
N SER A 164 13.62 -13.29 15.48
CA SER A 164 15.06 -13.42 15.22
C SER A 164 15.50 -12.75 13.92
N LYS A 165 14.66 -11.90 13.30
CA LYS A 165 15.03 -11.18 12.08
C LYS A 165 16.35 -10.42 12.28
N ARG A 166 17.22 -10.52 11.28
CA ARG A 166 18.48 -9.77 11.15
C ARG A 166 18.60 -9.37 9.69
N GLU A 167 18.80 -8.09 9.45
CA GLU A 167 18.91 -7.51 8.12
C GLU A 167 20.03 -6.48 8.14
N GLU A 168 20.94 -6.53 7.16
CA GLU A 168 22.06 -5.61 7.05
C GLU A 168 21.82 -4.65 5.88
N LEU A 169 21.99 -3.35 6.15
CA LEU A 169 21.96 -2.32 5.12
C LEU A 169 23.37 -2.04 4.58
N PRO A 170 23.49 -1.48 3.35
CA PRO A 170 24.78 -1.05 2.82
C PRO A 170 25.54 -0.11 3.77
N LYS A 171 26.86 -0.32 3.89
CA LYS A 171 27.73 0.47 4.78
C LYS A 171 27.73 1.95 4.37
N ARG A 172 27.31 2.82 5.28
CA ARG A 172 27.26 4.28 5.10
C ARG A 172 27.32 4.99 6.46
N LYS A 173 27.71 6.26 6.51
CA LYS A 173 27.65 7.07 7.76
C LYS A 173 26.20 7.26 8.20
N HIS A 174 25.35 7.62 7.25
CA HIS A 174 23.89 7.72 7.34
C HIS A 174 23.35 7.80 5.91
N GLY A 175 22.03 7.68 5.71
CA GLY A 175 21.43 7.96 4.42
C GLY A 175 21.12 9.44 4.19
N ASN A 176 20.48 9.75 3.07
CA ASN A 176 20.06 11.11 2.68
C ASN A 176 18.55 11.14 2.44
N VAL A 177 17.80 11.09 3.55
CA VAL A 177 16.33 11.14 3.51
C VAL A 177 15.85 12.50 2.96
N PRO A 178 14.76 12.55 2.17
CA PRO A 178 14.12 13.82 1.82
C PRO A 178 13.76 14.63 3.07
N LEU A 179 13.97 15.96 3.04
CA LEU A 179 13.76 16.87 4.18
C LEU A 179 12.57 17.81 4.00
#